data_AF-A0A5C9EP69-F1
#
_entry.id   AF-A0A5C9EP69-F1
#
_cell.length_a   1.000
_cell.length_b   1.000
_cell.length_c   1.000
_cell.angle_alpha   90.00
_cell.angle_beta   90.00
_cell.angle_gamma   90.00
#
_symmetry.space_group_name_H-M   'P 1'
#
loop_
_entity.id
_entity.type
_entity.pdbx_description
1 polymer ?
#
loop_
_entity_poly.entity_id
_entity_poly.type
_entity_poly.pdbx_seq_one_letter_code
_entity_poly.pdbx_strand_id
1 'polypeptide(L)'
;MRVKILWEWRIFFKKLQPNAVQLSESCIALLSKSPLETRTDYYYNLTRAKFGLKERGTSAKNKVRLELKVLHQQKEWGAQLWSKPIKSDYLELPTEHIGLPPTQIIEILTSYSSSSIKKDIINEITTIFKENTPKRMKIEKARLQTELKSVEIEQTEISINSQQFFTICIESSHAQNISKFIRNHIQYNSAEVFPGSYPEFIITMGSS
;
A
#
# COMPACT_ATOMS: atom_id res chain seq x y z
N MET A 1 -18.10 -6.79 9.48
CA MET A 1 -16.82 -6.07 9.66
C MET A 1 -16.94 -4.68 9.05
N ARG A 2 -16.63 -3.59 9.77
CA ARG A 2 -16.69 -2.22 9.21
C ARG A 2 -15.47 -1.99 8.30
N VAL A 3 -15.71 -1.57 7.06
CA VAL A 3 -14.65 -1.20 6.11
C VAL A 3 -13.94 0.05 6.63
N LYS A 4 -12.63 -0.02 6.86
CA LYS A 4 -11.84 1.19 7.18
C LYS A 4 -11.69 2.00 5.88
N ILE A 5 -12.18 3.24 5.90
CA ILE A 5 -12.01 4.22 4.83
C ILE A 5 -11.11 5.33 5.37
N LEU A 6 -10.00 5.60 4.69
CA LEU A 6 -9.03 6.61 5.10
C LEU A 6 -8.49 7.34 3.89
N TRP A 7 -8.17 8.61 4.10
CA TRP A 7 -7.28 9.32 3.20
C TRP A 7 -5.85 8.84 3.41
N GLU A 8 -5.12 8.69 2.31
CA GLU A 8 -3.69 8.36 2.23
C GLU A 8 -3.01 9.39 1.33
N TRP A 9 -1.86 9.90 1.76
CA TRP A 9 -0.93 10.60 0.88
C TRP A 9 0.42 9.90 0.98
N ARG A 10 1.02 9.57 -0.17
CA ARG A 10 2.25 8.79 -0.22
C ARG A 10 3.17 9.29 -1.32
N ILE A 11 4.46 9.29 -1.01
CA ILE A 11 5.55 9.54 -1.95
C ILE A 11 6.59 8.44 -1.85
N PHE A 12 7.24 8.13 -2.97
CA PHE A 12 8.34 7.19 -3.10
C PHE A 12 9.58 7.93 -3.62
N PHE A 13 10.76 7.59 -3.12
CA PHE A 13 12.03 8.18 -3.57
C PHE A 13 13.17 7.17 -3.41
N LYS A 14 14.21 7.29 -4.24
CA LYS A 14 15.34 6.33 -4.19
C LYS A 14 16.13 6.52 -2.90
N LYS A 15 16.61 5.42 -2.32
CA LYS A 15 17.44 5.45 -1.09
C LYS A 15 18.72 6.27 -1.24
N LEU A 16 19.26 6.33 -2.46
CA LEU A 16 20.46 7.11 -2.79
C LEU A 16 20.21 8.62 -2.92
N GLN A 17 18.97 9.10 -2.74
CA GLN A 17 18.60 10.52 -2.76
C GLN A 17 18.11 10.97 -1.37
N PRO A 18 19.01 11.09 -0.38
CA PRO A 18 18.63 11.40 1.01
C PRO A 18 17.99 12.78 1.17
N ASN A 19 18.21 13.70 0.24
CA ASN A 19 17.66 15.06 0.28
C ASN A 19 16.30 15.20 -0.44
N ALA A 20 15.77 14.12 -1.03
CA ALA A 20 14.50 14.17 -1.75
C ALA A 20 13.33 14.54 -0.82
N VAL A 21 13.43 14.17 0.48
CA VAL A 21 12.42 14.42 1.51
C VAL A 21 13.09 14.78 2.83
N GLN A 22 12.65 15.87 3.45
CA GLN A 22 13.00 16.26 4.79
C GLN A 22 11.76 16.26 5.69
N LEU A 23 11.80 15.48 6.77
CA LEU A 23 10.79 15.49 7.82
C LEU A 23 11.18 16.48 8.92
N SER A 24 10.20 17.10 9.58
CA SER A 24 10.48 17.91 10.77
C SER A 24 11.11 17.08 11.89
N GLU A 25 11.93 17.71 12.73
CA GLU A 25 12.63 17.03 13.84
C GLU A 25 11.68 16.26 14.77
N SER A 26 10.49 16.82 15.03
CA SER A 26 9.46 16.15 15.84
C SER A 26 9.00 14.81 15.25
N CYS A 27 8.93 14.71 13.92
CA CYS A 27 8.55 13.47 13.24
C CYS A 27 9.69 12.45 13.28
N ILE A 28 10.93 12.91 13.05
CA ILE A 28 12.13 12.07 13.13
C ILE A 28 12.25 11.46 14.53
N ALA A 29 12.09 12.26 15.58
CA ALA A 29 12.17 11.82 16.97
C ALA A 29 11.07 10.83 17.39
N LEU A 30 9.89 10.90 16.78
CA LEU A 30 8.81 9.94 17.01
C LEU A 30 9.04 8.64 16.25
N LEU A 31 9.41 8.72 14.97
CA LEU A 31 9.66 7.55 14.13
C LEU A 31 10.86 6.73 14.64
N SER A 32 11.90 7.37 15.18
CA SER A 32 13.07 6.67 15.73
C SER A 32 12.77 5.84 16.98
N LYS A 33 11.65 6.14 17.66
CA LYS A 33 11.17 5.38 18.83
C LYS A 33 10.18 4.29 18.45
N SER A 34 9.68 4.29 17.22
CA SER A 34 8.74 3.29 16.74
C SER A 34 9.41 1.92 16.60
N PRO A 35 8.72 0.83 16.93
CA PRO A 35 9.23 -0.50 16.66
C PRO A 35 9.37 -0.70 15.14
N LEU A 36 10.49 -1.30 14.72
CA LEU A 36 10.70 -1.68 13.33
C LEU A 36 9.89 -2.94 13.01
N GLU A 37 8.96 -2.83 12.07
CA GLU A 37 8.25 -3.97 11.50
C GLU A 37 8.87 -4.34 10.16
N THR A 38 9.40 -5.56 10.05
CA THR A 38 9.83 -6.12 8.77
C THR A 38 8.80 -7.12 8.25
N ARG A 39 8.49 -7.04 6.95
CA ARG A 39 7.61 -8.01 6.28
C ARG A 39 7.81 -8.04 4.77
N THR A 40 7.30 -9.10 4.16
CA THR A 40 7.19 -9.22 2.70
C THR A 40 5.72 -9.13 2.29
N ASP A 41 5.44 -8.24 1.35
CA ASP A 41 4.15 -8.13 0.66
C ASP A 41 4.33 -8.63 -0.80
N TYR A 42 3.41 -9.43 -1.33
CA TYR A 42 3.33 -9.75 -2.76
C TYR A 42 2.15 -9.02 -3.39
N TYR A 43 2.42 -8.05 -4.25
CA TYR A 43 1.39 -7.31 -4.96
C TYR A 43 1.11 -7.93 -6.32
N TYR A 44 -0.15 -7.98 -6.72
CA TYR A 44 -0.53 -8.34 -8.08
C TYR A 44 -0.44 -7.10 -8.97
N ASN A 45 0.31 -7.18 -10.08
CA ASN A 45 0.31 -6.12 -11.08
C ASN A 45 -0.96 -6.20 -11.93
N LEU A 46 -2.02 -5.54 -11.46
CA LEU A 46 -3.33 -5.53 -12.12
C LEU A 46 -3.41 -4.57 -13.30
N THR A 47 -2.36 -3.79 -13.61
CA THR A 47 -2.39 -2.73 -14.65
C THR A 47 -3.51 -1.70 -14.47
N ARG A 48 -3.96 -1.51 -13.22
CA ARG A 48 -5.03 -0.59 -12.83
C ARG A 48 -4.62 0.19 -11.59
N ALA A 49 -4.62 1.52 -11.69
CA ALA A 49 -4.28 2.40 -10.57
C ALA A 49 -5.39 2.50 -9.51
N LYS A 50 -6.65 2.25 -9.89
CA LYS A 50 -7.83 2.48 -9.03
C LYS A 50 -8.02 1.42 -7.94
N PHE A 51 -7.29 0.31 -7.99
CA PHE A 51 -7.35 -0.73 -6.98
C PHE A 51 -6.05 -1.51 -6.89
N GLY A 52 -5.76 -2.05 -5.71
CA GLY A 52 -4.59 -2.87 -5.44
C GLY A 52 -4.95 -4.14 -4.71
N LEU A 53 -4.45 -5.27 -5.17
CA LEU A 53 -4.57 -6.55 -4.49
C LEU A 53 -3.18 -7.03 -4.07
N LYS A 54 -3.06 -7.52 -2.84
CA LYS A 54 -1.81 -8.10 -2.36
C LYS A 54 -2.03 -9.21 -1.34
N GLU A 55 -1.05 -10.10 -1.27
CA GLU A 55 -0.84 -10.97 -0.13
C GLU A 55 0.16 -10.31 0.83
N ARG A 56 -0.26 -10.07 2.06
CA ARG A 56 0.59 -9.52 3.13
C ARG A 56 1.09 -10.66 4.01
N GLY A 57 2.39 -10.65 4.32
CA GLY A 57 2.95 -11.37 5.47
C GLY A 57 3.40 -12.79 5.18
N THR A 58 4.34 -12.97 4.26
CA THR A 58 4.93 -14.29 3.96
C THR A 58 6.26 -14.52 4.67
N SER A 59 6.33 -14.34 5.99
CA SER A 59 7.44 -14.92 6.75
C SER A 59 6.95 -16.19 7.42
N ALA A 60 7.84 -17.18 7.61
CA ALA A 60 7.54 -18.54 8.08
C ALA A 60 6.71 -18.70 9.38
N LYS A 61 6.35 -17.60 10.07
CA LYS A 61 5.54 -17.59 11.30
C LYS A 61 4.21 -16.83 11.18
N ASN A 62 3.91 -16.22 10.04
CA ASN A 62 2.75 -15.36 9.86
C ASN A 62 1.75 -15.95 8.87
N LYS A 63 0.47 -15.89 9.24
CA LYS A 63 -0.65 -16.17 8.34
C LYS A 63 -0.67 -15.16 7.19
N VAL A 64 -0.85 -15.67 5.98
CA VAL A 64 -0.97 -14.82 4.80
C VAL A 64 -2.31 -14.10 4.83
N ARG A 65 -2.31 -12.80 4.56
CA ARG A 65 -3.52 -11.98 4.51
C ARG A 65 -3.74 -11.44 3.11
N LEU A 66 -4.87 -11.75 2.50
CA LEU A 66 -5.26 -11.07 1.25
C LEU A 66 -5.84 -9.69 1.61
N GLU A 67 -5.21 -8.63 1.10
CA GLU A 67 -5.66 -7.24 1.27
C GLU A 67 -6.05 -6.65 -0.10
N LEU A 68 -7.29 -6.18 -0.21
CA LEU A 68 -7.77 -5.37 -1.33
C LEU A 68 -7.84 -3.90 -0.89
N LYS A 69 -7.30 -2.99 -1.70
CA LYS A 69 -7.48 -1.53 -1.60
C LYS A 69 -8.28 -1.03 -2.81
N VAL A 70 -9.25 -0.16 -2.58
CA VAL A 70 -10.07 0.48 -3.62
C VAL A 70 -10.06 2.00 -3.47
N LEU A 71 -9.73 2.70 -4.55
CA LEU A 71 -9.70 4.16 -4.64
C LEU A 71 -11.11 4.69 -4.87
N HIS A 72 -11.55 5.60 -4.00
CA HIS A 72 -12.85 6.28 -4.13
C HIS A 72 -12.71 7.68 -4.70
N GLN A 73 -11.67 8.40 -4.28
CA GLN A 73 -11.49 9.81 -4.64
C GLN A 73 -10.00 10.15 -4.61
N GLN A 74 -9.58 11.08 -5.48
CA GLN A 74 -8.25 11.67 -5.46
C GLN A 74 -8.38 13.20 -5.42
N LYS A 75 -7.46 13.87 -4.72
CA LYS A 75 -7.31 15.33 -4.69
C LYS A 75 -6.12 15.75 -5.55
N GLU A 76 -6.13 17.00 -6.03
CA GLU A 76 -5.09 17.55 -6.91
C GLU A 76 -3.68 17.50 -6.31
N TRP A 77 -3.56 17.65 -4.99
CA TRP A 77 -2.29 17.56 -4.26
C TRP A 77 -1.85 16.12 -3.95
N GLY A 78 -2.50 15.13 -4.55
CA GLY A 78 -2.07 13.72 -4.55
C GLY A 78 -2.66 12.83 -3.45
N ALA A 79 -3.45 13.35 -2.51
CA ALA A 79 -4.13 12.46 -1.55
C ALA A 79 -5.26 11.67 -2.17
N GLN A 80 -5.42 10.45 -1.68
CA GLN A 80 -6.33 9.46 -2.18
C GLN A 80 -7.17 8.88 -1.05
N LEU A 81 -8.49 8.82 -1.24
CA LEU A 81 -9.42 8.19 -0.33
C LEU A 81 -9.55 6.71 -0.66
N TRP A 82 -9.02 5.87 0.22
CA TRP A 82 -8.99 4.43 0.05
C TRP A 82 -9.96 3.74 1.00
N SER A 83 -10.57 2.67 0.51
CA SER A 83 -11.18 1.65 1.37
C SER A 83 -10.32 0.40 1.38
N LYS A 84 -10.24 -0.27 2.54
CA LYS A 84 -9.50 -1.54 2.73
C LYS A 84 -10.51 -2.66 3.07
N PRO A 85 -11.34 -3.12 2.10
CA PRO A 85 -12.53 -3.94 2.38
C PRO A 85 -12.28 -5.39 2.76
N ILE A 86 -11.12 -5.96 2.42
CA ILE A 86 -10.82 -7.39 2.65
C ILE A 86 -9.60 -7.49 3.55
N LYS A 87 -9.76 -8.24 4.65
CA LYS A 87 -8.71 -8.69 5.55
C LYS A 87 -9.10 -10.08 6.01
N SER A 88 -8.63 -11.09 5.31
CA SER A 88 -8.89 -12.47 5.70
C SER A 88 -7.57 -13.16 5.98
N ASP A 89 -7.50 -13.79 7.16
CA ASP A 89 -6.34 -14.54 7.63
C ASP A 89 -6.40 -15.94 7.00
N TYR A 90 -5.38 -16.32 6.23
CA TYR A 90 -5.29 -17.62 5.57
C TYR A 90 -4.28 -18.55 6.21
N LEU A 91 -4.41 -19.83 5.81
CA LEU A 91 -3.49 -20.93 6.07
C LEU A 91 -2.03 -20.52 5.79
N GLU A 92 -1.12 -21.15 6.50
CA GLU A 92 0.31 -21.11 6.19
C GLU A 92 0.50 -21.56 4.73
N LEU A 93 1.04 -20.68 3.89
CA LEU A 93 1.44 -21.10 2.55
C LEU A 93 2.60 -22.10 2.71
N PRO A 94 2.60 -23.22 1.98
CA PRO A 94 3.67 -24.22 2.07
C PRO A 94 5.04 -23.65 1.66
N THR A 95 5.07 -22.59 0.83
CA THR A 95 6.30 -21.85 0.49
C THR A 95 5.99 -20.38 0.17
N GLU A 96 6.94 -19.48 0.42
CA GLU A 96 6.81 -18.03 0.13
C GLU A 96 6.63 -17.71 -1.36
N HIS A 97 7.02 -18.63 -2.25
CA HIS A 97 7.03 -18.44 -3.70
C HIS A 97 5.69 -18.76 -4.37
N ILE A 98 4.90 -19.67 -3.79
CA ILE A 98 3.62 -20.10 -4.34
C ILE A 98 2.54 -19.23 -3.70
N GLY A 99 2.01 -18.26 -4.45
CA GLY A 99 0.91 -17.42 -3.99
C GLY A 99 -0.40 -18.18 -3.87
N LEU A 100 -1.44 -17.51 -3.36
CA LEU A 100 -2.79 -18.08 -3.35
C LEU A 100 -3.25 -18.45 -4.79
N PRO A 101 -3.88 -19.62 -5.00
CA PRO A 101 -4.48 -19.97 -6.27
C PRO A 101 -5.51 -18.94 -6.75
N PRO A 102 -5.60 -18.65 -8.06
CA PRO A 102 -6.60 -17.72 -8.62
C PRO A 102 -8.04 -18.02 -8.21
N THR A 103 -8.42 -19.31 -8.19
CA THR A 103 -9.75 -19.75 -7.76
C THR A 103 -10.06 -19.33 -6.33
N GLN A 104 -9.12 -19.56 -5.42
CA GLN A 104 -9.23 -19.15 -4.03
C GLN A 104 -9.35 -17.62 -3.92
N ILE A 105 -8.53 -16.85 -4.65
CA ILE A 105 -8.62 -15.38 -4.67
C ILE A 105 -10.02 -14.92 -5.08
N ILE A 106 -10.57 -15.49 -6.16
CA ILE A 106 -11.90 -15.13 -6.68
C ILE A 106 -13.00 -15.45 -5.66
N GLU A 107 -12.95 -16.63 -5.03
CA GLU A 107 -13.90 -17.02 -3.97
C GLU A 107 -13.90 -16.01 -2.82
N ILE A 108 -12.71 -15.59 -2.40
CA ILE A 108 -12.54 -14.60 -1.35
C ILE A 108 -13.16 -13.28 -1.78
N LEU A 109 -12.77 -12.74 -2.93
CA LEU A 109 -13.28 -11.46 -3.41
C LEU A 109 -14.82 -11.47 -3.50
N THR A 110 -15.39 -12.55 -4.03
CA THR A 110 -16.85 -12.71 -4.19
C THR A 110 -17.58 -12.71 -2.85
N SER A 111 -17.02 -13.34 -1.81
CA SER A 111 -17.64 -13.36 -0.47
C SER A 111 -17.79 -11.96 0.17
N TYR A 112 -17.04 -10.95 -0.31
CA TYR A 112 -17.06 -9.58 0.20
C TYR A 112 -17.89 -8.59 -0.68
N SER A 113 -18.54 -9.05 -1.74
CA SER A 113 -19.20 -8.19 -2.74
C SER A 113 -20.54 -7.58 -2.32
N SER A 114 -20.93 -7.68 -1.04
CA SER A 114 -22.25 -7.27 -0.52
C SER A 114 -22.51 -5.75 -0.46
N SER A 115 -21.60 -4.91 -0.96
CA SER A 115 -21.79 -3.45 -1.11
C SER A 115 -21.70 -3.06 -2.58
N SER A 116 -22.74 -2.44 -3.16
CA SER A 116 -22.86 -2.08 -4.58
C SER A 116 -21.64 -1.40 -5.20
N ILE A 117 -20.94 -0.54 -4.45
CA ILE A 117 -19.72 0.18 -4.90
C ILE A 117 -18.52 -0.77 -5.18
N LYS A 118 -18.56 -2.03 -4.74
CA LYS A 118 -17.46 -2.98 -4.91
C LYS A 118 -17.72 -4.07 -5.93
N LYS A 119 -18.98 -4.26 -6.36
CA LYS A 119 -19.32 -5.38 -7.25
C LYS A 119 -18.59 -5.26 -8.59
N ASP A 120 -18.54 -4.06 -9.14
CA ASP A 120 -17.88 -3.81 -10.42
C ASP A 120 -16.36 -4.02 -10.34
N ILE A 121 -15.72 -3.55 -9.26
CA ILE A 121 -14.27 -3.75 -9.05
C ILE A 121 -13.95 -5.23 -8.80
N ILE A 122 -14.77 -5.92 -8.00
CA ILE A 122 -14.58 -7.35 -7.76
C ILE A 122 -14.77 -8.13 -9.07
N ASN A 123 -15.75 -7.77 -9.89
CA ASN A 123 -15.96 -8.35 -11.22
C ASN A 123 -14.76 -8.09 -12.12
N GLU A 124 -14.24 -6.86 -12.17
CA GLU A 124 -13.07 -6.51 -12.97
C GLU A 124 -11.84 -7.33 -12.56
N ILE A 125 -11.54 -7.41 -11.26
CA ILE A 125 -10.44 -8.23 -10.74
C ILE A 125 -10.68 -9.71 -11.09
N THR A 126 -11.91 -10.21 -10.92
CA THR A 126 -12.25 -11.59 -11.26
C THR A 126 -12.02 -11.90 -12.73
N THR A 127 -12.42 -11.00 -13.64
CA THR A 127 -12.17 -11.12 -15.07
C THR A 127 -10.67 -11.18 -15.36
N ILE A 128 -9.88 -10.28 -14.77
CA ILE A 128 -8.41 -10.28 -14.90
C ILE A 128 -7.85 -11.66 -14.54
N PHE A 129 -8.20 -12.21 -13.37
CA PHE A 129 -7.67 -13.51 -12.92
C PHE A 129 -8.17 -14.70 -13.75
N LYS A 130 -9.34 -14.61 -14.40
CA LYS A 130 -9.86 -15.64 -15.31
C LYS A 130 -9.16 -15.63 -16.67
N GLU A 131 -8.78 -14.47 -17.16
CA GLU A 131 -8.09 -14.32 -18.45
C GLU A 131 -6.61 -14.69 -18.35
N ASN A 132 -5.91 -14.14 -17.35
CA ASN A 132 -4.52 -14.46 -17.09
C ASN A 132 -4.14 -14.11 -15.64
N THR A 133 -3.43 -15.00 -14.95
CA THR A 133 -2.98 -14.71 -13.58
C THR A 133 -1.95 -13.57 -13.60
N PRO A 134 -2.21 -12.43 -12.94
CA PRO A 134 -1.29 -11.30 -12.96
C PRO A 134 0.06 -11.63 -12.35
N LYS A 135 1.13 -11.04 -12.90
CA LYS A 135 2.48 -11.17 -12.32
C LYS A 135 2.47 -10.65 -10.87
N ARG A 136 3.03 -11.44 -9.96
CA ARG A 136 3.26 -11.05 -8.56
C ARG A 136 4.59 -10.30 -8.46
N MET A 137 4.58 -9.22 -7.70
CA MET A 137 5.74 -8.39 -7.41
C MET A 137 6.06 -8.49 -5.91
N LYS A 138 7.23 -9.04 -5.59
CA LYS A 138 7.73 -9.14 -4.22
C LYS A 138 8.20 -7.76 -3.77
N ILE A 139 7.70 -7.29 -2.64
CA ILE A 139 8.14 -6.06 -1.98
C ILE A 139 8.51 -6.39 -0.55
N GLU A 140 9.80 -6.34 -0.27
CA GLU A 140 10.32 -6.43 1.10
C GLU A 140 10.22 -5.06 1.75
N LYS A 141 9.79 -5.02 3.01
CA LYS A 141 9.49 -3.77 3.72
C LYS A 141 10.14 -3.77 5.10
N ALA A 142 10.76 -2.65 5.44
CA ALA A 142 11.18 -2.32 6.79
C ALA A 142 10.51 -1.01 7.18
N ARG A 143 9.56 -1.08 8.12
CA ARG A 143 8.57 -0.04 8.39
C ARG A 143 8.69 0.50 9.81
N LEU A 144 8.69 1.83 9.92
CA LEU A 144 8.47 2.58 11.15
C LEU A 144 7.15 3.33 11.04
N GLN A 145 6.31 3.24 12.08
CA GLN A 145 4.98 3.84 12.09
C GLN A 145 4.69 4.46 13.46
N THR A 146 4.10 5.65 13.47
CA THR A 146 3.65 6.35 14.68
C THR A 146 2.42 7.20 14.40
N GLU A 147 1.85 7.79 15.44
CA GLU A 147 0.70 8.70 15.35
C GLU A 147 1.04 10.06 15.95
N LEU A 148 0.64 11.12 15.26
CA LEU A 148 0.75 12.49 15.73
C LEU A 148 -0.54 13.26 15.38
N LYS A 149 -1.28 13.72 16.40
CA LYS A 149 -2.49 14.55 16.25
C LYS A 149 -3.53 13.95 15.28
N SER A 150 -3.87 12.66 15.46
CA SER A 150 -4.85 11.93 14.62
C SER A 150 -4.43 11.75 13.15
N VAL A 151 -3.11 11.81 12.91
CA VAL A 151 -2.48 11.47 11.64
C VAL A 151 -1.48 10.36 11.92
N GLU A 152 -1.62 9.27 11.18
CA GLU A 152 -0.66 8.18 11.17
C GLU A 152 0.44 8.54 10.16
N ILE A 153 1.70 8.50 10.58
CA ILE A 153 2.86 8.66 9.71
C ILE A 153 3.65 7.36 9.67
N GLU A 154 3.99 6.95 8.46
CA GLU A 154 4.74 5.76 8.13
C GLU A 154 5.97 6.16 7.30
N GLN A 155 7.16 5.77 7.75
CA GLN A 155 8.37 5.72 6.91
C GLN A 155 8.69 4.26 6.65
N THR A 156 8.85 3.90 5.38
CA THR A 156 9.15 2.50 5.00
C THR A 156 10.31 2.48 4.03
N GLU A 157 11.33 1.66 4.32
CA GLU A 157 12.29 1.21 3.31
C GLU A 157 11.69 0.02 2.57
N ILE A 158 11.74 0.05 1.24
CA ILE A 158 11.28 -1.02 0.38
C ILE A 158 12.35 -1.48 -0.60
N SER A 159 12.37 -2.78 -0.88
CA SER A 159 13.17 -3.40 -1.93
C SER A 159 12.26 -4.02 -2.99
N ILE A 160 12.50 -3.67 -4.26
CA ILE A 160 11.74 -4.11 -5.43
C ILE A 160 12.68 -4.25 -6.62
N ASN A 161 12.72 -5.42 -7.27
CA ASN A 161 13.61 -5.70 -8.42
C ASN A 161 15.08 -5.26 -8.20
N SER A 162 15.65 -5.57 -7.04
CA SER A 162 17.02 -5.17 -6.64
C SER A 162 17.26 -3.65 -6.50
N GLN A 163 16.20 -2.85 -6.54
CA GLN A 163 16.25 -1.41 -6.27
C GLN A 163 15.68 -1.09 -4.90
N GLN A 164 16.31 -0.14 -4.21
CA GLN A 164 15.92 0.31 -2.88
C GLN A 164 15.28 1.70 -2.90
N PHE A 165 14.12 1.81 -2.27
CA PHE A 165 13.37 3.05 -2.15
C PHE A 165 13.01 3.31 -0.69
N PHE A 166 12.77 4.57 -0.37
CA PHE A 166 12.02 4.97 0.80
C PHE A 166 10.63 5.44 0.40
N THR A 167 9.69 5.31 1.33
CA THR A 167 8.35 5.87 1.20
C THR A 167 7.97 6.61 2.46
N ILE A 168 7.34 7.76 2.31
CA ILE A 168 6.59 8.42 3.38
C ILE A 168 5.11 8.26 3.07
N CYS A 169 4.33 7.82 4.05
CA CYS A 169 2.88 7.71 3.95
C CYS A 169 2.21 8.35 5.15
N ILE A 170 1.17 9.12 4.85
CA ILE A 170 0.36 9.84 5.81
C ILE A 170 -1.08 9.35 5.68
N GLU A 171 -1.65 8.79 6.73
CA GLU A 171 -3.05 8.34 6.75
C GLU A 171 -3.87 9.15 7.78
N SER A 172 -5.10 9.52 7.42
CA SER A 172 -6.07 10.10 8.36
C SER A 172 -7.51 9.88 7.87
N SER A 173 -8.47 9.94 8.79
CA SER A 173 -9.89 9.93 8.43
C SER A 173 -10.34 11.24 7.77
N HIS A 174 -9.56 12.31 7.89
CA HIS A 174 -9.89 13.64 7.36
C HIS A 174 -8.79 14.17 6.44
N ALA A 175 -9.12 14.49 5.20
CA ALA A 175 -8.18 15.04 4.21
C ALA A 175 -7.48 16.32 4.68
N GLN A 176 -8.19 17.18 5.42
CA GLN A 176 -7.66 18.42 5.96
C GLN A 176 -6.50 18.20 6.94
N ASN A 177 -6.53 17.11 7.71
CA ASN A 177 -5.46 16.77 8.65
C ASN A 177 -4.20 16.39 7.88
N ILE A 178 -4.34 15.64 6.79
CA ILE A 178 -3.21 15.27 5.92
C ILE A 178 -2.60 16.53 5.29
N SER A 179 -3.43 17.39 4.69
CA SER A 179 -2.93 18.62 4.05
C SER A 179 -2.20 19.54 5.04
N LYS A 180 -2.76 19.73 6.24
CA LYS A 180 -2.11 20.49 7.32
C LYS A 180 -0.82 19.83 7.78
N PHE A 181 -0.80 18.50 7.89
CA PHE A 181 0.38 17.76 8.31
C PHE A 181 1.52 17.92 7.30
N ILE A 182 1.26 17.70 6.01
CA ILE A 182 2.26 17.82 4.94
C ILE A 182 2.88 19.22 4.97
N ARG A 183 2.05 20.27 4.97
CA ARG A 183 2.53 21.67 4.99
C ARG A 183 3.46 21.98 6.16
N ASN A 184 3.20 21.39 7.32
CA ASN A 184 3.92 21.72 8.55
C ASN A 184 5.15 20.84 8.80
N HIS A 185 5.14 19.60 8.29
CA HIS A 185 6.09 18.57 8.72
C HIS A 185 6.91 17.94 7.59
N ILE A 186 6.59 18.24 6.33
CA ILE A 186 7.22 17.59 5.17
C ILE A 186 7.63 18.64 4.15
N GLN A 187 8.93 18.65 3.83
CA GLN A 187 9.48 19.32 2.67
C GLN A 187 9.98 18.25 1.70
N TYR A 188 9.74 18.40 0.41
CA TYR A 188 10.19 17.44 -0.58
C TYR A 188 10.43 18.10 -1.93
N ASN A 189 11.34 17.53 -2.71
CA ASN A 189 11.60 17.93 -4.08
C ASN A 189 10.72 17.14 -5.04
N SER A 190 9.76 17.81 -5.70
CA SER A 190 8.81 17.16 -6.60
C SER A 190 9.47 16.44 -7.79
N ALA A 191 10.68 16.84 -8.20
CA ALA A 191 11.42 16.21 -9.28
C ALA A 191 12.10 14.88 -8.87
N GLU A 192 12.25 14.62 -7.57
CA GLU A 192 12.96 13.45 -7.04
C GLU A 192 12.03 12.44 -6.37
N VAL A 193 10.72 12.73 -6.35
CA VAL A 193 9.72 11.87 -5.74
C VAL A 193 8.71 11.40 -6.77
N PHE A 194 8.20 10.18 -6.57
CA PHE A 194 7.01 9.68 -7.24
C PHE A 194 5.83 9.79 -6.26
N PRO A 195 4.88 10.71 -6.46
CA PRO A 195 3.65 10.75 -5.68
C PRO A 195 2.68 9.67 -6.17
N GLY A 196 2.07 8.96 -5.24
CA GLY A 196 1.04 7.97 -5.59
C GLY A 196 0.96 6.82 -4.61
N SER A 197 0.12 5.85 -4.95
CA SER A 197 -0.07 4.62 -4.18
C SER A 197 0.85 3.49 -4.66
N TYR A 198 0.91 2.40 -3.89
CA TYR A 198 1.59 1.18 -4.33
C TYR A 198 1.09 0.65 -5.68
N PRO A 199 -0.23 0.54 -5.97
CA PRO A 199 -0.71 0.15 -7.29
C PRO A 199 -0.10 0.96 -8.44
N GLU A 200 -0.10 2.29 -8.32
CA GLU A 200 0.51 3.17 -9.32
C GLU A 200 2.01 2.95 -9.44
N PHE A 201 2.71 2.88 -8.30
CA PHE A 201 4.15 2.66 -8.26
C PHE A 201 4.55 1.32 -8.90
N ILE A 202 3.79 0.25 -8.63
CA ILE A 202 4.04 -1.09 -9.17
C ILE A 202 3.84 -1.15 -10.68
N ILE A 203 2.82 -0.47 -11.21
CA ILE A 203 2.59 -0.40 -12.66
C ILE A 203 3.78 0.28 -13.34
N THR A 204 4.24 1.39 -12.77
CA THR A 204 5.41 2.12 -13.27
C THR A 204 6.67 1.26 -13.22
N MET A 205 6.97 0.63 -12.07
CA MET A 205 8.16 -0.21 -11.89
C MET A 205 8.08 -1.58 -12.59
N GLY A 206 6.89 -2.02 -13.00
CA GLY A 206 6.66 -3.26 -13.71
C GLY A 206 6.71 -3.13 -15.23
N SER A 207 6.71 -1.89 -15.74
CA SER A 207 6.78 -1.57 -17.18
C SER A 207 8.20 -1.27 -17.66
N SER A 208 9.16 -1.22 -16.73
CA SER A 208 10.60 -1.01 -16.94
C SER A 208 11.36 -2.33 -16.87
#